data_AF-A0A6I4NQ65-F1
#
_entry.id   AF-A0A6I4NQ65-F1
#
_cell.length_a   1.000
_cell.length_b   1.000
_cell.length_c   1.000
_cell.angle_alpha   90.00
_cell.angle_beta   90.00
_cell.angle_gamma   90.00
#
_symmetry.space_group_name_H-M   'P 1'
#
loop_
_entity.id
_entity.type
_entity.pdbx_description
1 polymer ?
#
loop_
_entity_poly.entity_id
_entity_poly.type
_entity_poly.pdbx_seq_one_letter_code
_entity_poly.pdbx_strand_id
1 'polypeptide(L)'
;MKNINKFNILIVALTGVLTFTSCDDNDNNDNNEPTVDFSGTYVQQDQMARPAINTVFIAAGAPKDEFNSTIPSMMGTKYQMVFQDRLMALNAGYTTNALGMDAATFTGALATDVLNVSKTGKTTFFDGTNVLTGRALADDVIDVELLLIFGGPMGTSNPGLTSDHVDANDKAFLTAFPYLAGAW
;
A
#
# COMPACT_ATOMS: atom_id res chain seq x y z
N MET A 1 57.71 3.89 -68.37
CA MET A 1 57.31 4.47 -67.07
C MET A 1 55.79 4.67 -67.09
N LYS A 2 55.03 3.83 -66.37
CA LYS A 2 53.61 4.06 -66.14
C LYS A 2 53.44 4.11 -64.62
N ASN A 3 53.25 5.32 -64.12
CA ASN A 3 53.14 5.63 -62.70
C ASN A 3 51.85 4.97 -62.18
N ILE A 4 52.01 3.95 -61.33
CA ILE A 4 50.89 3.38 -60.60
C ILE A 4 50.51 4.40 -59.52
N ASN A 5 49.37 5.07 -59.72
CA ASN A 5 48.82 6.08 -58.82
C ASN A 5 48.53 5.45 -57.45
N LYS A 6 49.35 5.80 -56.45
CA LYS A 6 49.22 5.42 -55.03
C LYS A 6 47.93 5.92 -54.35
N PHE A 7 47.05 6.61 -55.08
CA PHE A 7 45.81 7.20 -54.57
C PHE A 7 44.60 6.26 -54.60
N ASN A 8 44.64 5.16 -55.36
CA ASN A 8 43.51 4.21 -55.42
C ASN A 8 43.62 3.06 -54.40
N ILE A 9 44.72 2.97 -53.65
CA ILE A 9 44.89 1.98 -52.57
C ILE A 9 44.44 2.54 -51.20
N LEU A 10 44.15 3.85 -51.11
CA LEU A 10 43.74 4.49 -49.86
C LEU A 10 42.21 4.51 -49.63
N ILE A 11 41.39 4.23 -50.65
CA ILE A 11 39.92 4.22 -50.53
C ILE A 11 39.36 2.82 -50.18
N VAL A 12 40.11 1.76 -50.49
CA VAL A 12 39.74 0.37 -50.12
C VAL A 12 40.12 0.03 -48.68
N ALA A 13 41.03 0.80 -48.06
CA ALA A 13 41.43 0.64 -46.67
C ALA A 13 40.57 1.43 -45.66
N LEU A 14 39.67 2.31 -46.13
CA LEU A 14 38.78 3.12 -45.27
C LEU A 14 37.33 2.60 -45.21
N THR A 15 37.03 1.51 -45.91
CA THR A 15 35.72 0.81 -45.88
C THR A 15 35.73 -0.43 -44.96
N GLY A 16 36.74 -0.55 -44.10
CA GLY A 16 37.01 -1.75 -43.31
C GLY A 16 36.75 -1.65 -41.80
N VAL A 17 36.03 -0.64 -41.31
CA VAL A 17 35.67 -0.54 -39.89
C VAL A 17 34.29 0.07 -39.76
N LEU A 18 33.27 -0.79 -39.66
CA LEU A 18 31.97 -0.58 -38.99
C LEU A 18 31.09 -1.84 -39.16
N THR A 19 31.66 -3.03 -38.94
CA THR A 19 30.83 -4.17 -38.52
C THR A 19 30.80 -4.11 -37.01
N PHE A 20 29.87 -3.31 -36.47
CA PHE A 20 29.37 -3.63 -35.15
C PHE A 20 28.86 -5.06 -35.24
N THR A 21 29.56 -5.96 -34.54
CA THR A 21 28.99 -7.23 -34.15
C THR A 21 27.70 -6.87 -33.43
N SER A 22 26.56 -7.08 -34.09
CA SER A 22 25.38 -7.43 -33.32
C SER A 22 25.84 -8.64 -32.51
N CYS A 23 25.89 -8.51 -31.18
CA CYS A 23 25.56 -9.68 -30.40
C CYS A 23 24.20 -10.09 -30.95
N ASP A 24 24.20 -11.12 -31.78
CA ASP A 24 23.09 -12.02 -31.77
C ASP A 24 23.14 -12.54 -30.34
N ASP A 25 22.31 -11.99 -29.46
CA ASP A 25 22.02 -12.60 -28.16
C ASP A 25 21.26 -13.90 -28.47
N ASN A 26 21.96 -14.84 -29.13
CA ASN A 26 21.71 -16.27 -29.08
C ASN A 26 22.32 -16.79 -27.78
N ASP A 27 22.05 -16.11 -26.67
CA ASP A 27 21.69 -16.87 -25.50
C ASP A 27 20.43 -17.60 -25.92
N ASN A 28 20.59 -18.89 -26.22
CA ASN A 28 19.53 -19.89 -26.21
C ASN A 28 18.95 -19.93 -24.80
N ASN A 29 18.31 -18.83 -24.41
CA ASN A 29 17.41 -18.78 -23.31
C ASN A 29 16.08 -19.23 -23.90
N ASP A 30 15.99 -20.54 -24.08
CA ASP A 30 14.76 -21.31 -23.93
C ASP A 30 14.18 -21.17 -22.50
N ASN A 31 14.49 -20.07 -21.82
CA ASN A 31 13.61 -19.49 -20.85
C ASN A 31 12.43 -18.92 -21.64
N ASN A 32 11.54 -19.83 -21.98
CA ASN A 32 10.11 -19.60 -22.03
C ASN A 32 9.66 -19.10 -20.64
N GLU A 33 10.25 -17.99 -20.15
CA GLU A 33 9.70 -17.23 -19.06
C GLU A 33 8.33 -16.79 -19.56
N PRO A 34 7.24 -17.25 -18.94
CA PRO A 34 5.93 -16.85 -19.36
C PRO A 34 5.88 -15.32 -19.30
N THR A 35 5.81 -14.68 -20.46
CA THR A 35 5.51 -13.25 -20.55
C THR A 35 4.11 -13.09 -19.98
N VAL A 36 4.03 -12.61 -18.74
CA VAL A 36 2.76 -12.40 -18.05
C VAL A 36 2.02 -11.29 -18.81
N ASP A 37 0.96 -11.65 -19.52
CA ASP A 37 0.11 -10.69 -20.22
C ASP A 37 -0.80 -9.97 -19.21
N PHE A 38 -0.57 -8.67 -19.05
CA PHE A 38 -1.38 -7.77 -18.22
C PHE A 38 -2.42 -6.99 -19.03
N SER A 39 -2.71 -7.40 -20.27
CA SER A 39 -3.77 -6.78 -21.07
C SER A 39 -5.16 -7.13 -20.51
N GLY A 40 -6.07 -6.14 -20.48
CA GLY A 40 -7.44 -6.36 -20.00
C GLY A 40 -8.10 -5.11 -19.43
N THR A 41 -9.35 -5.28 -18.99
CA THR A 41 -10.08 -4.27 -18.21
C THR A 41 -9.92 -4.59 -16.73
N TYR A 42 -9.29 -3.68 -16.00
CA TYR A 42 -9.16 -3.78 -14.55
C TYR A 42 -10.38 -3.18 -13.87
N VAL A 43 -10.94 -3.91 -12.91
CA VAL A 43 -11.96 -3.41 -12.00
C VAL A 43 -11.40 -3.45 -10.59
N GLN A 44 -11.69 -2.42 -9.80
CA GLN A 44 -11.30 -2.42 -8.40
C GLN A 44 -12.07 -3.52 -7.67
N GLN A 45 -11.35 -4.45 -7.05
CA GLN A 45 -11.94 -5.53 -6.26
C GLN A 45 -12.07 -5.11 -4.79
N ASP A 46 -10.99 -4.58 -4.21
CA ASP A 46 -10.97 -4.09 -2.83
C ASP A 46 -10.41 -2.65 -2.72
N GLN A 47 -10.99 -1.88 -1.82
CA GLN A 47 -10.41 -0.64 -1.28
C GLN A 47 -9.98 -0.91 0.16
N MET A 48 -8.67 -0.84 0.41
CA MET A 48 -8.07 -1.10 1.73
C MET A 48 -6.92 -0.12 2.00
N ALA A 49 -7.18 1.17 1.94
CA ALA A 49 -6.14 2.16 2.18
C ALA A 49 -5.69 2.17 3.65
N ARG A 50 -6.63 1.92 4.56
CA ARG A 50 -6.42 1.70 5.99
C ARG A 50 -6.68 0.23 6.30
N PRO A 51 -5.66 -0.51 6.76
CA PRO A 51 -5.81 -1.90 7.15
C PRO A 51 -7.01 -2.10 8.10
N ALA A 52 -7.66 -3.25 8.02
CA ALA A 52 -8.77 -3.68 8.88
C ALA A 52 -10.07 -2.84 8.94
N ILE A 53 -10.07 -1.55 8.60
CA ILE A 53 -11.25 -0.67 8.64
C ILE A 53 -12.39 -1.23 7.78
N ASN A 54 -12.16 -1.46 6.49
CA ASN A 54 -13.17 -2.01 5.59
C ASN A 54 -13.56 -3.46 5.96
N THR A 55 -12.70 -4.23 6.64
CA THR A 55 -13.08 -5.60 7.04
C THR A 55 -13.91 -5.65 8.32
N VAL A 56 -13.73 -4.69 9.24
CA VAL A 56 -14.41 -4.67 10.54
C VAL A 56 -15.72 -3.89 10.48
N PHE A 57 -15.72 -2.74 9.77
CA PHE A 57 -16.80 -1.77 9.80
C PHE A 57 -17.86 -1.98 8.71
N ILE A 58 -17.55 -2.72 7.65
CA ILE A 58 -18.47 -3.00 6.55
C ILE A 58 -18.90 -4.47 6.57
N ALA A 59 -20.21 -4.70 6.48
CA ALA A 59 -20.77 -6.04 6.37
C ALA A 59 -20.36 -6.72 5.05
N ALA A 60 -20.11 -8.02 5.09
CA ALA A 60 -19.71 -8.81 3.93
C ALA A 60 -20.81 -8.87 2.84
N GLY A 61 -20.41 -9.24 1.63
CA GLY A 61 -21.30 -9.34 0.46
C GLY A 61 -21.57 -7.98 -0.17
N ALA A 62 -22.81 -7.75 -0.60
CA ALA A 62 -23.19 -6.55 -1.36
C ALA A 62 -22.76 -5.21 -0.73
N PRO A 63 -22.84 -4.97 0.61
CA PRO A 63 -22.36 -3.73 1.20
C PRO A 63 -20.85 -3.51 1.02
N LYS A 64 -20.06 -4.59 1.03
CA LYS A 64 -18.60 -4.55 0.82
C LYS A 64 -18.24 -4.31 -0.63
N ASP A 65 -18.93 -4.96 -1.56
CA ASP A 65 -18.76 -4.70 -3.01
C ASP A 65 -19.09 -3.25 -3.36
N GLU A 66 -20.15 -2.70 -2.75
CA GLU A 66 -20.54 -1.30 -2.90
C GLU A 66 -19.50 -0.35 -2.29
N PHE A 67 -18.96 -0.68 -1.10
CA PHE A 67 -17.90 0.10 -0.48
C PHE A 67 -16.67 0.15 -1.37
N ASN A 68 -16.21 -1.01 -1.86
CA ASN A 68 -15.05 -1.17 -2.73
C ASN A 68 -15.16 -0.43 -4.07
N SER A 69 -16.39 -0.11 -4.50
CA SER A 69 -16.68 0.64 -5.74
C SER A 69 -17.01 2.11 -5.49
N THR A 70 -17.13 2.55 -4.23
CA THR A 70 -17.51 3.93 -3.91
C THR A 70 -16.32 4.86 -4.11
N ILE A 71 -16.56 6.00 -4.76
CA ILE A 71 -15.51 7.01 -4.96
C ILE A 71 -15.16 7.63 -3.59
N PRO A 72 -13.88 7.81 -3.24
CA PRO A 72 -13.47 8.34 -1.93
C PRO A 72 -14.17 9.63 -1.50
N SER A 73 -14.44 10.56 -2.43
CA SER A 73 -15.13 11.82 -2.13
C SER A 73 -16.58 11.64 -1.64
N MET A 74 -17.20 10.49 -1.88
CA MET A 74 -18.56 10.16 -1.47
C MET A 74 -18.63 9.28 -0.22
N MET A 75 -17.51 8.66 0.17
CA MET A 75 -17.47 7.67 1.24
C MET A 75 -17.87 8.25 2.59
N GLY A 76 -17.29 9.40 2.98
CA GLY A 76 -17.58 10.02 4.27
C GLY A 76 -19.07 10.21 4.51
N THR A 77 -19.79 10.80 3.55
CA THR A 77 -21.24 10.99 3.64
C THR A 77 -22.02 9.67 3.66
N LYS A 78 -21.54 8.64 2.96
CA LYS A 78 -22.26 7.37 2.79
C LYS A 78 -22.06 6.40 3.95
N TYR A 79 -20.86 6.36 4.54
CA TYR A 79 -20.44 5.31 5.46
C TYR A 79 -20.20 5.77 6.89
N GLN A 80 -20.21 7.07 7.20
CA GLN A 80 -20.01 7.55 8.57
C GLN A 80 -21.02 6.94 9.56
N MET A 81 -22.31 6.95 9.23
CA MET A 81 -23.33 6.32 10.10
C MET A 81 -23.20 4.80 10.14
N VAL A 82 -22.92 4.15 9.01
CA VAL A 82 -22.70 2.69 8.96
C VAL A 82 -21.57 2.27 9.91
N PHE A 83 -20.47 3.02 9.89
CA PHE A 83 -19.33 2.77 10.76
C PHE A 83 -19.69 3.05 12.22
N GLN A 84 -20.44 4.12 12.50
CA GLN A 84 -20.86 4.45 13.85
C GLN A 84 -21.77 3.36 14.44
N ASP A 85 -22.75 2.88 13.69
CA ASP A 85 -23.63 1.79 14.12
C ASP A 85 -22.82 0.52 14.38
N ARG A 86 -21.85 0.22 13.52
CA ARG A 86 -20.96 -0.94 13.71
C ARG A 86 -20.04 -0.78 14.93
N LEU A 87 -19.52 0.42 15.19
CA LEU A 87 -18.74 0.72 16.39
C LEU A 87 -19.57 0.46 17.66
N MET A 88 -20.81 0.94 17.69
CA MET A 88 -21.71 0.75 18.84
C MET A 88 -22.12 -0.71 19.00
N ALA A 89 -22.22 -1.46 17.91
CA ALA A 89 -22.46 -2.91 17.97
C ALA A 89 -21.24 -3.69 18.52
N LEU A 90 -20.02 -3.26 18.20
CA LEU A 90 -18.78 -3.88 18.69
C LEU A 90 -18.49 -3.50 20.15
N ASN A 91 -18.74 -2.24 20.52
CA ASN A 91 -18.51 -1.71 21.85
C ASN A 91 -19.68 -0.80 22.28
N ALA A 92 -20.73 -1.40 22.83
CA ALA A 92 -21.91 -0.67 23.29
C ALA A 92 -21.63 0.34 24.43
N GLY A 93 -20.49 0.20 25.11
CA GLY A 93 -20.03 1.11 26.15
C GLY A 93 -19.08 2.21 25.67
N TYR A 94 -18.89 2.36 24.35
CA TYR A 94 -18.00 3.37 23.79
C TYR A 94 -18.48 4.78 24.14
N THR A 95 -17.56 5.60 24.67
CA THR A 95 -17.79 7.02 24.96
C THR A 95 -16.85 7.87 24.11
N THR A 96 -15.57 7.84 24.46
CA THR A 96 -14.45 8.33 23.65
C THR A 96 -13.33 7.31 23.63
N ASN A 97 -12.50 7.36 22.59
CA ASN A 97 -11.28 6.56 22.51
C ASN A 97 -10.10 7.24 23.20
N ALA A 98 -8.93 6.60 23.17
CA ALA A 98 -7.69 7.12 23.75
C ALA A 98 -7.21 8.45 23.13
N LEU A 99 -7.83 8.89 22.01
CA LEU A 99 -7.58 10.19 21.36
C LEU A 99 -8.61 11.25 21.77
N GLY A 100 -9.57 10.90 22.64
CA GLY A 100 -10.67 11.78 23.02
C GLY A 100 -11.74 11.94 21.93
N MET A 101 -11.73 11.13 20.87
CA MET A 101 -12.73 11.18 19.82
C MET A 101 -14.00 10.43 20.25
N ASP A 102 -15.13 11.10 20.18
CA ASP A 102 -16.43 10.45 20.30
C ASP A 102 -16.72 9.56 19.08
N ALA A 103 -17.83 8.83 19.13
CA ALA A 103 -18.17 7.86 18.09
C ALA A 103 -18.29 8.53 16.71
N ALA A 104 -18.95 9.70 16.63
CA ALA A 104 -19.17 10.39 15.38
C ALA A 104 -17.86 10.92 14.77
N THR A 105 -16.99 11.50 15.60
CA THR A 105 -15.69 12.02 15.17
C THR A 105 -14.77 10.88 14.73
N PHE A 106 -14.70 9.81 15.52
CA PHE A 106 -13.85 8.66 15.19
C PHE A 106 -14.30 8.00 13.89
N THR A 107 -15.58 7.68 13.75
CA THR A 107 -16.08 7.03 12.53
C THR A 107 -16.06 7.96 11.32
N GLY A 108 -16.22 9.27 11.52
CA GLY A 108 -16.01 10.26 10.45
C GLY A 108 -14.57 10.27 9.94
N ALA A 109 -13.58 10.14 10.83
CA ALA A 109 -12.17 10.03 10.45
C ALA A 109 -11.82 8.71 9.73
N LEU A 110 -12.62 7.65 9.95
CA LEU A 110 -12.43 6.34 9.34
C LEU A 110 -13.24 6.13 8.05
N ALA A 111 -14.38 6.80 7.90
CA ALA A 111 -15.35 6.53 6.83
C ALA A 111 -14.75 6.72 5.42
N THR A 112 -13.78 7.62 5.27
CA THR A 112 -13.04 7.80 4.03
C THR A 112 -11.79 6.92 4.06
N ASP A 113 -11.86 5.78 3.36
CA ASP A 113 -10.75 4.83 3.28
C ASP A 113 -9.67 5.32 2.30
N VAL A 114 -8.87 6.28 2.78
CA VAL A 114 -7.68 6.81 2.08
C VAL A 114 -6.49 6.84 3.03
N LEU A 115 -5.31 6.57 2.48
CA LEU A 115 -4.05 6.70 3.18
C LEU A 115 -3.56 8.14 3.03
N ASN A 116 -3.70 8.92 4.08
CA ASN A 116 -3.14 10.27 4.14
C ASN A 116 -1.61 10.17 4.14
N VAL A 117 -0.91 11.11 3.52
CA VAL A 117 0.56 11.17 3.58
C VAL A 117 0.96 12.58 3.95
N SER A 118 1.60 12.72 5.11
CA SER A 118 2.28 13.96 5.48
C SER A 118 3.54 14.17 4.64
N LYS A 119 3.64 15.31 3.96
CA LYS A 119 4.82 15.65 3.12
C LYS A 119 5.94 16.34 3.90
N THR A 120 5.63 16.87 5.08
CA THR A 120 6.52 17.73 5.87
C THR A 120 6.56 17.36 7.35
N GLY A 121 5.61 16.57 7.83
CA GLY A 121 5.56 16.05 9.19
C GLY A 121 5.84 14.56 9.25
N LYS A 122 5.82 14.00 10.46
CA LYS A 122 5.96 12.57 10.66
C LYS A 122 4.80 11.82 9.99
N THR A 123 5.12 10.72 9.33
CA THR A 123 4.16 9.79 8.77
C THR A 123 4.02 8.61 9.73
N THR A 124 2.84 8.48 10.34
CA THR A 124 2.50 7.36 11.21
C THR A 124 0.99 7.20 11.29
N PHE A 125 0.56 5.96 11.50
CA PHE A 125 -0.81 5.62 11.77
C PHE A 125 -1.22 6.15 13.14
N PHE A 126 -0.38 5.91 14.16
CA PHE A 126 -0.47 6.53 15.47
C PHE A 126 0.85 6.38 16.24
N ASP A 127 1.31 7.44 16.91
CA ASP A 127 2.53 7.41 17.74
C ASP A 127 2.35 8.05 19.13
N GLY A 128 1.10 8.21 19.59
CA GLY A 128 0.76 8.94 20.81
C GLY A 128 0.54 10.44 20.61
N THR A 129 1.00 11.04 19.50
CA THR A 129 0.86 12.48 19.21
C THR A 129 0.21 12.74 17.86
N ASN A 130 0.73 12.10 16.81
CA ASN A 130 0.25 12.18 15.44
C ASN A 130 -0.77 11.07 15.21
N VAL A 131 -1.86 11.41 14.54
CA VAL A 131 -2.98 10.48 14.29
C VAL A 131 -3.24 10.48 12.79
N LEU A 132 -3.19 9.30 12.17
CA LEU A 132 -3.62 9.07 10.79
C LEU A 132 -2.93 9.99 9.77
N THR A 133 -1.63 10.24 9.97
CA THR A 133 -0.77 11.05 9.08
C THR A 133 -0.10 10.21 7.98
N GLY A 134 -0.44 8.93 7.97
CA GLY A 134 -0.07 7.90 7.02
C GLY A 134 0.26 6.61 7.74
N ARG A 135 1.29 5.90 7.29
CA ARG A 135 1.72 4.64 7.90
C ARG A 135 3.22 4.46 7.72
N ALA A 136 3.94 4.27 8.82
CA ALA A 136 5.31 3.78 8.80
C ALA A 136 5.31 2.25 8.70
N LEU A 137 6.42 1.68 8.21
CA LEU A 137 6.55 0.23 8.02
C LEU A 137 6.35 -0.55 9.33
N ALA A 138 6.84 0.01 10.43
CA ALA A 138 6.77 -0.58 11.77
C ALA A 138 5.51 -0.18 12.57
N ASP A 139 4.56 0.53 11.97
CA ASP A 139 3.30 0.82 12.65
C ASP A 139 2.46 -0.46 12.76
N ASP A 140 2.19 -0.85 13.99
CA ASP A 140 1.20 -1.88 14.31
C ASP A 140 -0.21 -1.28 14.25
N VAL A 141 -0.78 -1.31 13.05
CA VAL A 141 -2.08 -0.71 12.77
C VAL A 141 -3.20 -1.43 13.52
N ILE A 142 -3.10 -2.74 13.68
CA ILE A 142 -4.19 -3.55 14.25
C ILE A 142 -4.31 -3.27 15.74
N ASP A 143 -3.20 -3.29 16.48
CA ASP A 143 -3.20 -2.96 17.92
C ASP A 143 -3.69 -1.54 18.17
N VAL A 144 -3.30 -0.58 17.33
CA VAL A 144 -3.81 0.79 17.42
C VAL A 144 -5.32 0.83 17.20
N GLU A 145 -5.85 0.20 16.16
CA GLU A 145 -7.29 0.19 15.89
C GLU A 145 -8.09 -0.46 17.02
N LEU A 146 -7.61 -1.61 17.50
CA LEU A 146 -8.20 -2.32 18.62
C LEU A 146 -8.18 -1.47 19.90
N LEU A 147 -7.07 -0.78 20.19
CA LEU A 147 -6.96 0.19 21.28
C LEU A 147 -8.00 1.33 21.12
N LEU A 148 -8.17 1.86 19.91
CA LEU A 148 -9.12 2.95 19.68
C LEU A 148 -10.58 2.49 19.77
N ILE A 149 -10.89 1.24 19.45
CA ILE A 149 -12.24 0.68 19.56
C ILE A 149 -12.56 0.28 21.01
N PHE A 150 -11.62 -0.38 21.71
CA PHE A 150 -11.89 -1.08 22.97
C PHE A 150 -11.22 -0.46 24.20
N GLY A 151 -10.14 0.32 24.02
CA GLY A 151 -9.30 0.89 25.10
C GLY A 151 -9.93 2.02 25.89
N GLY A 152 -11.02 2.63 25.38
CA GLY A 152 -11.71 3.74 26.05
C GLY A 152 -10.84 5.00 26.24
N PRO A 153 -11.30 5.98 27.05
CA PRO A 153 -10.66 7.30 27.13
C PRO A 153 -9.22 7.27 27.67
N MET A 154 -8.91 6.30 28.52
CA MET A 154 -7.60 6.12 29.14
C MET A 154 -6.75 5.06 28.44
N GLY A 155 -7.23 4.46 27.34
CA GLY A 155 -6.53 3.39 26.61
C GLY A 155 -6.30 2.10 27.41
N THR A 156 -7.03 1.89 28.51
CA THR A 156 -6.81 0.78 29.45
C THR A 156 -8.07 -0.08 29.67
N SER A 157 -9.19 0.28 29.05
CA SER A 157 -10.41 -0.54 29.05
C SER A 157 -10.21 -1.79 28.21
N ASN A 158 -10.86 -2.89 28.61
CA ASN A 158 -10.89 -4.15 27.86
C ASN A 158 -9.50 -4.63 27.36
N PRO A 159 -8.48 -4.76 28.22
CA PRO A 159 -7.10 -5.01 27.80
C PRO A 159 -6.89 -6.32 27.01
N GLY A 160 -7.82 -7.28 27.09
CA GLY A 160 -7.79 -8.49 26.28
C GLY A 160 -8.29 -8.31 24.84
N LEU A 161 -8.81 -7.13 24.48
CA LEU A 161 -9.35 -6.81 23.15
C LEU A 161 -8.56 -5.70 22.44
N THR A 162 -7.48 -5.20 23.04
CA THR A 162 -6.69 -4.08 22.50
C THR A 162 -5.45 -4.53 21.73
N SER A 163 -5.26 -5.84 21.51
CA SER A 163 -4.12 -6.38 20.75
C SER A 163 -4.50 -7.65 19.98
N ASP A 164 -3.90 -7.83 18.79
CA ASP A 164 -3.98 -9.07 18.01
C ASP A 164 -2.89 -10.10 18.38
N HIS A 165 -1.97 -9.71 19.26
CA HIS A 165 -0.85 -10.51 19.76
C HIS A 165 0.20 -10.85 18.68
N VAL A 166 0.37 -9.99 17.68
CA VAL A 166 1.40 -10.10 16.63
C VAL A 166 2.43 -8.98 16.78
N ASP A 167 3.43 -9.20 17.63
CA ASP A 167 4.40 -8.16 18.00
C ASP A 167 5.36 -7.73 16.86
N ALA A 168 5.59 -8.59 15.87
CA ALA A 168 6.56 -8.33 14.80
C ALA A 168 6.35 -9.22 13.57
N ASN A 169 6.90 -8.78 12.44
CA ASN A 169 7.03 -9.61 11.24
C ASN A 169 8.02 -10.75 11.45
N ASP A 170 7.78 -11.87 10.78
CA ASP A 170 8.68 -13.03 10.75
C ASP A 170 10.08 -12.69 10.19
N LYS A 171 10.17 -11.68 9.31
CA LYS A 171 11.41 -11.14 8.75
C LYS A 171 11.44 -9.63 8.87
N ALA A 172 12.61 -9.10 9.23
CA ALA A 172 12.84 -7.67 9.22
C ALA A 172 12.68 -7.09 7.80
N PHE A 173 12.16 -5.86 7.73
CA PHE A 173 12.16 -5.08 6.50
C PHE A 173 13.60 -4.87 5.99
N LEU A 174 13.75 -4.73 4.68
CA LEU A 174 15.04 -4.29 4.12
C LEU A 174 15.36 -2.87 4.59
N THR A 175 16.63 -2.49 4.59
CA THR A 175 17.06 -1.12 4.94
C THR A 175 16.99 -0.16 3.75
N ALA A 176 16.59 -0.64 2.57
CA ALA A 176 16.48 0.13 1.34
C ALA A 176 15.20 -0.24 0.58
N PHE A 177 14.70 0.69 -0.23
CA PHE A 177 13.55 0.49 -1.09
C PHE A 177 13.72 -0.78 -1.97
N PRO A 178 12.69 -1.63 -2.12
CA PRO A 178 11.28 -1.44 -1.76
C PRO A 178 10.91 -1.75 -0.30
N TYR A 179 11.88 -1.95 0.61
CA TYR A 179 11.69 -2.30 2.03
C TYR A 179 10.98 -3.64 2.29
N LEU A 180 10.43 -4.29 1.25
CA LEU A 180 9.77 -5.58 1.30
C LEU A 180 10.74 -6.69 1.72
N ALA A 181 10.41 -7.41 2.79
CA ALA A 181 11.15 -8.60 3.19
C ALA A 181 11.06 -9.69 2.10
N GLY A 182 12.14 -10.44 1.87
CA GLY A 182 12.15 -11.51 0.87
C GLY A 182 11.16 -12.62 1.21
N ALA A 183 10.52 -13.19 0.19
CA ALA A 183 9.70 -14.40 0.31
C ALA A 183 10.52 -15.52 0.99
N TRP A 184 9.83 -16.34 1.80
CA TRP A 184 10.29 -17.48 2.61
C TRP A 184 11.75 -17.94 2.41
#